data_AF-A0A953ZXA9-F1
#
_entry.id   AF-A0A953ZXA9-F1
#
_cell.length_a   1.000
_cell.length_b   1.000
_cell.length_c   1.000
_cell.angle_alpha   90.00
_cell.angle_beta   90.00
_cell.angle_gamma   90.00
#
_symmetry.space_group_name_H-M   'P 1'
#
loop_
_entity.id
_entity.type
_entity.pdbx_description
1 polymer ?
#
loop_
_entity_poly.entity_id
_entity_poly.type
_entity_poly.pdbx_seq_one_letter_code
_entity_poly.pdbx_strand_id
1 'polypeptide(L)'
;LDGAIAAQKKALARNPAHPVYRRFLATHYRLVMRCALPSGSHRDLAATARAWQRDAGDDPGDLAFAAFHVAKAVSFARDDGSLPKAQRAALEQEYGTLAVALLRGALEKGFAHADKLRTTRAFDVLRGRHDFQQMLLEFRKPRRK
;
A
#
# COMPACT_ATOMS: atom_id res chain seq x y z
N LEU A 1 18.22 0.78 -5.31
CA LEU A 1 17.04 1.68 -5.48
C LEU A 1 16.95 2.73 -4.36
N ASP A 2 17.45 2.42 -3.17
CA ASP A 2 17.40 3.33 -2.01
C ASP A 2 18.11 4.67 -2.23
N GLY A 3 19.28 4.66 -2.90
CA GLY A 3 19.99 5.89 -3.27
C GLY A 3 19.17 6.82 -4.18
N ALA A 4 18.36 6.26 -5.08
CA ALA A 4 17.51 7.04 -5.97
C ALA A 4 16.32 7.67 -5.22
N ILE A 5 15.70 6.94 -4.28
CA ILE A 5 14.66 7.48 -3.39
C ILE A 5 15.24 8.62 -2.55
N ALA A 6 16.43 8.44 -1.95
CA ALA A 6 17.07 9.47 -1.14
C ALA A 6 17.38 10.75 -1.95
N ALA A 7 17.90 10.61 -3.17
CA ALA A 7 18.14 11.73 -4.07
C ALA A 7 16.84 12.47 -4.42
N GLN A 8 15.77 11.73 -4.74
CA GLN A 8 14.50 12.32 -5.12
C GLN A 8 13.79 13.02 -3.95
N LYS A 9 13.91 12.48 -2.74
CA LYS A 9 13.45 13.14 -1.51
C LYS A 9 14.18 14.46 -1.26
N LYS A 10 15.50 14.51 -1.44
CA LYS A 10 16.28 15.75 -1.32
C LYS A 10 15.86 16.79 -2.38
N ALA A 11 15.63 16.35 -3.62
CA ALA A 11 15.13 17.23 -4.67
C ALA A 11 13.72 17.76 -4.36
N LEU A 12 12.82 16.91 -3.86
CA LEU A 12 11.47 17.30 -3.47
C LEU A 12 11.46 18.24 -2.25
N ALA A 13 12.35 18.05 -1.28
CA ALA A 13 12.47 18.97 -0.14
C ALA A 13 12.87 20.39 -0.58
N ARG A 14 13.63 20.52 -1.68
CA ARG A 14 14.02 21.82 -2.26
C ARG A 14 12.93 22.44 -3.13
N ASN A 15 12.09 21.62 -3.76
CA ASN A 15 10.95 22.10 -4.54
C ASN A 15 9.74 21.16 -4.36
N PRO A 16 8.96 21.34 -3.27
CA PRO A 16 7.90 20.41 -2.90
C PRO A 16 6.76 20.33 -3.91
N ALA A 17 6.52 21.39 -4.67
CA ALA A 17 5.45 21.46 -5.67
C ALA A 17 5.88 20.90 -7.04
N HIS A 18 7.16 20.54 -7.23
CA HIS A 18 7.65 20.13 -8.55
C HIS A 18 7.04 18.78 -8.99
N PRO A 19 6.18 18.77 -10.04
CA PRO A 19 5.39 17.59 -10.38
C PRO A 19 6.26 16.41 -10.85
N VAL A 20 7.37 16.70 -11.52
CA VAL A 20 8.31 15.65 -11.99
C VAL A 20 9.00 14.95 -10.82
N TYR A 21 9.32 15.66 -9.74
CA TYR A 21 10.00 15.04 -8.60
C TYR A 21 9.08 14.11 -7.82
N ARG A 22 7.81 14.51 -7.68
CA ARG A 22 6.76 13.64 -7.12
C ARG A 22 6.56 12.39 -7.97
N ARG A 23 6.44 12.55 -9.29
CA ARG A 23 6.28 11.44 -10.23
C ARG A 23 7.46 10.47 -10.18
N PHE A 24 8.69 10.98 -10.17
CA PHE A 24 9.87 10.11 -10.04
C PHE A 24 9.91 9.42 -8.68
N LEU A 25 9.60 10.11 -7.58
CA LEU A 25 9.58 9.48 -6.26
C LEU A 25 8.56 8.32 -6.20
N ALA A 26 7.34 8.54 -6.70
CA ALA A 26 6.33 7.49 -6.85
C ALA A 26 6.82 6.32 -7.71
N THR A 27 7.49 6.62 -8.84
CA THR A 27 8.04 5.60 -9.74
C THR A 27 9.08 4.72 -9.05
N HIS A 28 9.97 5.31 -8.24
CA HIS A 28 10.97 4.57 -7.50
C HIS A 28 10.35 3.67 -6.44
N TYR A 29 9.33 4.13 -5.71
CA TYR A 29 8.62 3.26 -4.77
C TYR A 29 7.91 2.09 -5.46
N ARG A 30 7.27 2.33 -6.61
CA ARG A 30 6.67 1.24 -7.43
C ARG A 30 7.71 0.20 -7.82
N LEU A 31 8.91 0.65 -8.22
CA LEU A 31 10.00 -0.25 -8.60
C LEU A 31 10.50 -1.07 -7.42
N VAL A 32 10.72 -0.45 -6.25
CA VAL A 32 11.14 -1.17 -5.04
C VAL A 32 10.12 -2.25 -4.68
N MET A 33 8.82 -1.92 -4.64
CA MET A 33 7.78 -2.90 -4.33
C MET A 33 7.71 -4.05 -5.34
N ARG A 34 7.85 -3.75 -6.64
CA ARG A 34 7.89 -4.77 -7.69
C ARG A 34 9.11 -5.68 -7.57
N CYS A 35 10.27 -5.14 -7.19
CA CYS A 35 11.48 -5.92 -6.98
C CYS A 35 11.44 -6.74 -5.69
N ALA A 36 10.76 -6.25 -4.65
CA ALA A 36 10.60 -6.97 -3.39
C ALA A 36 9.51 -8.06 -3.44
N LEU A 37 8.59 -7.99 -4.41
CA LEU A 37 7.48 -8.95 -4.50
C LEU A 37 7.96 -10.40 -4.77
N PRO A 38 8.88 -10.68 -5.72
CA PRO A 38 9.37 -12.04 -5.97
C PRO A 38 10.15 -12.66 -4.81
N SER A 39 10.81 -11.86 -3.97
CA SER A 39 11.55 -12.38 -2.82
C SER A 39 10.64 -12.77 -1.65
N GLY A 40 9.33 -12.50 -1.75
CA GLY A 40 8.39 -12.79 -0.67
C GLY A 40 8.62 -11.97 0.59
N SER A 41 9.49 -10.95 0.55
CA SER A 41 9.88 -10.18 1.73
C SER A 41 8.72 -9.30 2.20
N HIS A 42 7.92 -9.85 3.11
CA HIS A 42 6.78 -9.14 3.69
C HIS A 42 7.23 -7.86 4.41
N ARG A 43 8.44 -7.87 5.00
CA ARG A 43 9.03 -6.72 5.70
C ARG A 43 9.33 -5.56 4.75
N ASP A 44 9.97 -5.85 3.62
CA ASP A 44 10.36 -4.82 2.66
C ASP A 44 9.14 -4.19 1.99
N LEU A 45 8.12 -5.00 1.65
CA LEU A 45 6.85 -4.50 1.10
C LEU A 45 6.16 -3.54 2.07
N ALA A 46 6.04 -3.93 3.34
CA ALA A 46 5.42 -3.10 4.37
C ALA A 46 6.23 -1.83 4.68
N ALA A 47 7.55 -1.95 4.82
CA ALA A 47 8.44 -0.82 5.07
C ALA A 47 8.40 0.20 3.91
N THR A 48 8.43 -0.29 2.67
CA THR A 48 8.34 0.56 1.47
C THR A 48 7.00 1.27 1.40
N ALA A 49 5.89 0.59 1.71
CA ALA A 49 4.56 1.21 1.73
C ALA A 49 4.44 2.32 2.77
N ARG A 50 4.98 2.12 3.98
CA ARG A 50 5.03 3.15 5.02
C ARG A 50 5.87 4.35 4.61
N ALA A 51 7.04 4.08 4.03
CA ALA A 51 7.89 5.14 3.51
C ALA A 51 7.17 5.95 2.44
N TRP A 52 6.50 5.28 1.50
CA TRP A 52 5.74 5.94 0.46
C TRP A 52 4.57 6.77 1.03
N GLN A 53 3.77 6.20 1.93
CA GLN A 53 2.65 6.90 2.56
C GLN A 53 3.12 8.22 3.21
N ARG A 54 4.26 8.20 3.90
CA ARG A 54 4.86 9.39 4.51
C ARG A 54 5.43 10.38 3.49
N ASP A 55 6.12 9.87 2.47
CA ASP A 55 7.02 10.68 1.63
C ASP A 55 6.37 11.18 0.32
N ALA A 56 5.33 10.51 -0.19
CA ALA A 56 4.86 10.74 -1.56
C ALA A 56 3.36 10.54 -1.84
N GLY A 57 2.52 10.15 -0.88
CA GLY A 57 1.27 9.48 -1.22
C GLY A 57 -0.05 10.26 -1.07
N ASP A 58 -0.34 11.23 -1.94
CA ASP A 58 -1.72 11.72 -2.16
C ASP A 58 -2.34 11.25 -3.49
N ASP A 59 -1.59 10.59 -4.38
CA ASP A 59 -2.20 10.04 -5.60
C ASP A 59 -3.02 8.78 -5.28
N PRO A 60 -4.31 8.74 -5.65
CA PRO A 60 -5.18 7.60 -5.34
C PRO A 60 -4.74 6.29 -6.00
N GLY A 61 -4.12 6.33 -7.18
CA GLY A 61 -3.60 5.15 -7.86
C GLY A 61 -2.37 4.56 -7.14
N ASP A 62 -1.48 5.42 -6.65
CA ASP A 62 -0.32 5.05 -5.86
C ASP A 62 -0.69 4.43 -4.51
N LEU A 63 -1.65 5.02 -3.81
CA LEU A 63 -2.16 4.48 -2.55
C LEU A 63 -2.78 3.09 -2.75
N ALA A 64 -3.59 2.91 -3.79
CA ALA A 64 -4.16 1.60 -4.13
C ALA A 64 -3.07 0.58 -4.55
N PHE A 65 -2.05 1.01 -5.29
CA PHE A 65 -0.93 0.15 -5.68
C PHE A 65 -0.11 -0.30 -4.46
N ALA A 66 0.18 0.61 -3.53
CA ALA A 66 0.85 0.28 -2.28
C ALA A 66 0.02 -0.70 -1.45
N ALA A 67 -1.29 -0.46 -1.32
CA ALA A 67 -2.19 -1.35 -0.60
C ALA A 67 -2.21 -2.78 -1.17
N PHE A 68 -2.19 -2.92 -2.51
CA PHE A 68 -2.09 -4.23 -3.17
C PHE A 68 -0.84 -5.01 -2.72
N HIS A 69 0.31 -4.34 -2.63
CA HIS A 69 1.57 -4.97 -2.22
C HIS A 69 1.59 -5.28 -0.72
N VAL A 70 1.01 -4.41 0.12
CA VAL A 70 0.85 -4.70 1.55
C VAL A 70 -0.10 -5.88 1.78
N ALA A 71 -1.17 -6.01 1.00
CA ALA A 71 -2.05 -7.18 1.08
C ALA A 71 -1.31 -8.48 0.72
N LYS A 72 -0.34 -8.44 -0.21
CA LYS A 72 0.57 -9.58 -0.44
C LYS A 72 1.47 -9.85 0.76
N ALA A 73 2.00 -8.81 1.40
CA ALA A 73 2.79 -8.94 2.63
C ALA A 73 2.00 -9.60 3.77
N VAL A 74 0.68 -9.37 3.89
CA VAL A 74 -0.19 -10.09 4.84
C VAL A 74 -0.13 -11.60 4.62
N SER A 75 -0.28 -12.06 3.37
CA SER A 75 -0.19 -13.48 3.03
C SER A 75 1.20 -14.03 3.36
N PHE A 76 2.26 -13.34 2.94
CA PHE A 76 3.63 -13.78 3.17
C PHE A 76 3.97 -13.85 4.66
N ALA A 77 3.52 -12.90 5.49
CA ALA A 77 3.73 -12.93 6.93
C ALA A 77 2.96 -14.08 7.62
N ARG A 78 1.75 -14.39 7.14
CA ARG A 78 0.96 -15.52 7.63
C ARG A 78 1.66 -16.85 7.37
N ASP A 79 2.30 -16.97 6.19
CA ASP A 79 2.93 -18.18 5.68
C ASP A 79 4.43 -18.29 6.07
N ASP A 80 5.00 -17.28 6.74
CA ASP A 80 6.42 -17.25 7.12
C ASP A 80 6.74 -18.24 8.26
N GLY A 81 7.04 -19.49 7.90
CA GLY A 81 7.40 -20.56 8.84
C GLY A 81 8.59 -20.26 9.76
N SER A 82 9.41 -19.24 9.48
CA SER A 82 10.53 -18.85 10.34
C SER A 82 10.09 -18.09 11.59
N LEU A 83 8.86 -17.55 11.59
CA LEU A 83 8.34 -16.76 12.70
C LEU A 83 7.43 -17.59 13.62
N PRO A 84 7.43 -17.35 14.95
CA PRO A 84 6.44 -17.90 15.86
C PRO A 84 5.00 -17.53 15.45
N LYS A 85 4.04 -18.43 15.69
CA LYS A 85 2.62 -18.23 15.35
C LYS A 85 2.06 -16.88 15.85
N ALA A 86 2.41 -16.49 17.08
CA ALA A 86 1.97 -15.22 17.66
C ALA A 86 2.53 -14.00 16.90
N GLN A 87 3.79 -14.06 16.45
CA GLN A 87 4.40 -12.99 15.67
C GLN A 87 3.80 -12.89 14.27
N ARG A 88 3.53 -14.04 13.61
CA ARG A 88 2.82 -14.05 12.32
C ARG A 88 1.45 -13.39 12.42
N ALA A 89 0.68 -13.74 13.45
CA ALA A 89 -0.64 -13.14 13.69
C ALA A 89 -0.55 -11.63 13.94
N ALA A 90 0.44 -11.16 14.71
CA ALA A 90 0.66 -9.74 14.96
C ALA A 90 0.99 -8.98 13.66
N LEU A 91 1.90 -9.51 12.84
CA LEU A 91 2.27 -8.91 11.56
C LEU A 91 1.13 -8.94 10.54
N GLU A 92 0.36 -10.03 10.50
CA GLU A 92 -0.84 -10.13 9.68
C GLU A 92 -1.84 -9.01 10.01
N GLN A 93 -2.04 -8.75 11.31
CA GLN A 93 -2.90 -7.67 11.77
C GLN A 93 -2.35 -6.29 11.41
N GLU A 94 -1.07 -6.07 11.68
CA GLU A 94 -0.38 -4.81 11.40
C GLU A 94 -0.41 -4.45 9.91
N TYR A 95 -0.07 -5.40 9.04
CA TYR A 95 -0.09 -5.21 7.59
C TYR A 95 -1.51 -5.09 7.06
N GLY A 96 -2.47 -5.85 7.61
CA GLY A 96 -3.87 -5.70 7.27
C GLY A 96 -4.39 -4.29 7.53
N THR A 97 -4.08 -3.74 8.71
CA THR A 97 -4.43 -2.36 9.09
C THR A 97 -3.81 -1.34 8.13
N LEU A 98 -2.53 -1.51 7.78
CA LEU A 98 -1.85 -0.64 6.82
C LEU A 98 -2.49 -0.70 5.42
N ALA A 99 -2.80 -1.89 4.93
CA ALA A 99 -3.43 -2.05 3.62
C ALA A 99 -4.80 -1.37 3.56
N VAL A 100 -5.62 -1.52 4.61
CA VAL A 100 -6.94 -0.87 4.71
C VAL A 100 -6.79 0.65 4.78
N ALA A 101 -5.85 1.17 5.57
CA ALA A 101 -5.60 2.61 5.66
C ALA A 101 -5.21 3.21 4.29
N LEU A 102 -4.35 2.52 3.53
CA LEU A 102 -3.95 2.93 2.19
C LEU A 102 -5.14 2.92 1.20
N LEU A 103 -5.97 1.86 1.21
CA LEU A 103 -7.17 1.79 0.36
C LEU A 103 -8.18 2.88 0.70
N ARG A 104 -8.40 3.15 1.98
CA ARG A 104 -9.28 4.23 2.43
C ARG A 104 -8.79 5.57 1.90
N GLY A 105 -7.50 5.88 2.07
CA GLY A 105 -6.90 7.09 1.50
C GLY A 105 -7.03 7.17 -0.02
N ALA A 106 -6.88 6.05 -0.73
CA ALA A 106 -7.09 6.00 -2.18
C ALA A 106 -8.54 6.35 -2.56
N LEU A 107 -9.52 5.78 -1.86
CA LEU A 107 -10.95 5.98 -2.12
C LEU A 107 -11.39 7.41 -1.79
N GLU A 108 -10.95 7.96 -0.65
CA GLU A 108 -11.21 9.34 -0.25
C GLU A 108 -10.74 10.34 -1.32
N LYS A 109 -9.62 10.02 -1.98
CA LYS A 109 -9.02 10.82 -3.06
C LYS A 109 -9.52 10.48 -4.46
N GLY A 110 -10.54 9.63 -4.58
CA GLY A 110 -11.25 9.40 -5.84
C GLY A 110 -10.74 8.23 -6.68
N PHE A 111 -10.13 7.21 -6.06
CA PHE A 111 -9.76 5.98 -6.77
C PHE A 111 -10.96 5.37 -7.50
N ALA A 112 -10.88 5.34 -8.84
CA ALA A 112 -12.00 5.04 -9.73
C ALA A 112 -12.43 3.55 -9.76
N HIS A 113 -11.70 2.66 -9.10
CA HIS A 113 -11.90 1.22 -9.19
C HIS A 113 -12.29 0.58 -7.84
N ALA A 114 -13.08 1.29 -7.04
CA ALA A 114 -13.60 0.80 -5.76
C ALA A 114 -14.28 -0.58 -5.89
N ASP A 115 -15.06 -0.79 -6.95
CA ASP A 115 -15.76 -2.06 -7.20
C ASP A 115 -14.79 -3.24 -7.38
N LYS A 116 -13.60 -3.00 -7.94
CA LYS A 116 -12.58 -4.03 -8.14
C LYS A 116 -11.94 -4.49 -6.82
N LEU A 117 -12.04 -3.70 -5.75
CA LEU A 117 -11.46 -4.08 -4.45
C LEU A 117 -12.11 -5.34 -3.87
N ARG A 118 -13.38 -5.58 -4.21
CA ARG A 118 -14.15 -6.75 -3.72
C ARG A 118 -13.72 -8.05 -4.39
N THR A 119 -13.38 -7.98 -5.67
CA THR A 119 -13.12 -9.16 -6.52
C THR A 119 -11.64 -9.43 -6.74
N THR A 120 -10.76 -8.45 -6.48
CA THR A 120 -9.32 -8.62 -6.67
C THR A 120 -8.75 -9.63 -5.67
N ARG A 121 -8.17 -10.72 -6.20
CA ARG A 121 -7.61 -11.84 -5.43
C ARG A 121 -6.57 -11.44 -4.37
N ALA A 122 -5.81 -10.37 -4.63
CA ALA A 122 -4.82 -9.89 -3.67
C ALA A 122 -5.43 -9.41 -2.34
N PHE A 123 -6.72 -9.03 -2.33
CA PHE A 123 -7.42 -8.57 -1.14
C PHE A 123 -8.23 -9.66 -0.44
N ASP A 124 -8.14 -10.92 -0.89
CA ASP A 124 -8.82 -12.07 -0.25
C ASP A 124 -8.47 -12.16 1.24
N VAL A 125 -7.20 -11.93 1.57
CA VAL A 125 -6.68 -11.90 2.95
C VAL A 125 -7.28 -10.79 3.82
N LEU A 126 -7.85 -9.75 3.21
CA LEU A 126 -8.50 -8.64 3.91
C LEU A 126 -10.02 -8.81 4.03
N ARG A 127 -10.64 -9.69 3.23
CA ARG A 127 -12.12 -9.82 3.17
C ARG A 127 -12.76 -10.20 4.50
N GLY A 128 -12.05 -10.97 5.34
CA GLY A 128 -12.53 -11.35 6.67
C GLY A 128 -12.37 -10.24 7.73
N ARG A 129 -11.65 -9.15 7.43
CA ARG A 129 -11.41 -8.08 8.40
C ARG A 129 -12.58 -7.11 8.47
N HIS A 130 -12.99 -6.77 9.68
CA HIS A 130 -14.09 -5.86 9.94
C HIS A 130 -13.84 -4.46 9.36
N ASP A 131 -12.63 -3.91 9.52
CA ASP A 131 -12.26 -2.58 9.03
C ASP A 131 -12.33 -2.46 7.49
N PHE A 132 -11.90 -3.50 6.76
CA PHE A 132 -12.03 -3.59 5.31
C PHE A 132 -13.49 -3.66 4.86
N GLN A 133 -14.32 -4.46 5.55
CA GLN A 133 -15.75 -4.57 5.24
C GLN A 133 -16.48 -3.24 5.47
N GLN A 134 -16.20 -2.55 6.57
CA GLN A 134 -16.77 -1.22 6.85
C GLN A 134 -16.38 -0.22 5.76
N MET A 135 -15.10 -0.16 5.38
CA MET A 135 -14.64 0.68 4.27
C MET A 135 -15.40 0.37 2.97
N LEU A 136 -15.58 -0.91 2.62
CA LEU A 136 -16.32 -1.28 1.40
C LEU A 136 -17.80 -0.90 1.44
N LEU A 137 -18.41 -0.78 2.63
CA LEU A 137 -19.78 -0.31 2.80
C LEU A 137 -19.88 1.21 2.65
N GLU A 138 -18.94 1.94 3.26
CA GLU A 138 -18.85 3.40 3.17
C GLU A 138 -18.71 3.88 1.71
N PHE A 139 -17.91 3.19 0.89
CA PHE A 139 -17.65 3.56 -0.50
C PHE A 139 -18.51 2.81 -1.53
N ARG A 140 -19.65 2.22 -1.12
CA ARG A 140 -20.52 1.34 -1.96
C ARG A 140 -21.40 2.06 -2.99
N LYS A 141 -21.49 3.40 -3.00
CA LYS A 141 -22.39 4.16 -3.91
C LYS A 141 -21.67 5.35 -4.56
N PRO A 142 -22.04 5.73 -5.80
CA PRO A 142 -21.28 6.68 -6.59
C PRO A 142 -21.27 8.05 -5.92
N ARG A 143 -20.09 8.69 -5.85
CA ARG A 143 -20.00 10.15 -5.71
C ARG A 143 -20.81 10.73 -6.87
N ARG A 144 -22.03 11.21 -6.59
CA ARG A 144 -22.77 12.07 -7.54
C ARG A 144 -21.86 13.25 -7.84
N LYS A 145 -21.65 13.50 -9.13
CA LYS A 145 -20.92 14.66 -9.66
C LYS A 145 -21.51 15.95 -9.11
#